data_AF-A0A3S1Y2K2-F1
#
_entry.id   AF-A0A3S1Y2K2-F1
#
_cell.length_a   1.000
_cell.length_b   1.000
_cell.length_c   1.000
_cell.angle_alpha   90.00
_cell.angle_beta   90.00
_cell.angle_gamma   90.00
#
_symmetry.space_group_name_H-M   'P 1'
#
loop_
_entity.id
_entity.type
_entity.pdbx_description
1 polymer ?
#
loop_
_entity_poly.entity_id
_entity_poly.type
_entity_poly.pdbx_seq_one_letter_code
_entity_poly.pdbx_strand_id
1 'polypeptide(L)' 'KPDTAIFDAALALAGEPDRGTVVCVGDSVEHDISGGNSTGIATALVLSGILADTPDLAAVFDEQQAWPDYIMDSFSFR' A
#
# COMPACT_ATOMS: atom_id res chain seq x y z
N LYS A 1 -9.88 -0.63 4.65
CA LYS A 1 -8.50 -1.15 4.84
C LYS A 1 -8.11 -0.89 6.29
N PRO A 2 -7.24 -1.67 6.95
CA PRO A 2 -6.38 -2.74 6.43
C PRO A 2 -7.06 -4.10 6.26
N ASP A 3 -8.34 -4.25 6.64
CA ASP A 3 -9.08 -5.51 6.50
C ASP A 3 -8.97 -6.10 5.09
N THR A 4 -8.66 -7.39 4.99
CA THR A 4 -8.38 -8.08 3.72
C THR A 4 -9.60 -8.17 2.80
N ALA A 5 -10.82 -8.11 3.35
CA ALA A 5 -12.05 -8.27 2.59
C ALA A 5 -12.20 -7.22 1.46
N ILE A 6 -11.72 -5.99 1.67
CA ILE A 6 -11.79 -4.96 0.64
C ILE A 6 -10.78 -5.18 -0.49
N PHE A 7 -9.62 -5.78 -0.19
CA PHE A 7 -8.62 -6.14 -1.20
C PHE A 7 -9.09 -7.34 -2.03
N ASP A 8 -9.67 -8.35 -1.39
CA ASP A 8 -10.24 -9.49 -2.09
C ASP A 8 -11.40 -9.06 -3.00
N ALA A 9 -12.25 -8.14 -2.55
CA ALA A 9 -13.28 -7.54 -3.39
C ALA A 9 -12.68 -6.75 -4.57
N ALA A 10 -11.61 -5.99 -4.35
CA ALA A 10 -10.93 -5.25 -5.42
C ALA A 10 -10.28 -6.19 -6.46
N LEU A 11 -9.64 -7.27 -6.01
CA LEU A 11 -9.06 -8.29 -6.89
C LEU A 11 -10.14 -8.99 -7.72
N ALA A 12 -11.27 -9.33 -7.11
CA ALA A 12 -12.42 -9.90 -7.83
C ALA A 12 -12.94 -8.94 -8.91
N LEU A 13 -13.08 -7.65 -8.58
CA LEU A 13 -13.49 -6.61 -9.54
C LEU A 13 -12.48 -6.42 -10.67
N ALA A 14 -11.20 -6.66 -10.41
CA ALA A 14 -10.12 -6.62 -11.39
C ALA A 14 -10.01 -7.89 -12.27
N GLY A 15 -10.91 -8.86 -12.09
CA GLY A 15 -10.93 -10.10 -12.86
C GLY A 15 -10.03 -11.21 -12.31
N GLU A 16 -9.81 -11.23 -10.99
CA GLU A 16 -8.98 -12.22 -10.29
C GLU A 16 -7.56 -12.36 -10.89
N PRO A 17 -6.81 -11.26 -11.04
CA PRO A 17 -5.45 -11.32 -11.54
C PRO A 17 -4.56 -12.14 -10.59
N ASP A 18 -3.46 -12.69 -11.13
CA ASP A 18 -2.42 -13.28 -10.28
C ASP A 18 -1.87 -12.21 -9.32
N ARG A 19 -1.81 -12.53 -8.03
CA ARG A 19 -1.41 -11.58 -6.97
C ARG A 19 0.00 -11.05 -7.20
N GLY A 20 0.88 -11.86 -7.79
CA GLY A 20 2.25 -11.46 -8.16
C GLY A 20 2.32 -10.37 -9.24
N THR A 21 1.20 -10.05 -9.89
CA THR A 21 1.07 -9.00 -10.92
C THR A 21 0.35 -7.76 -10.43
N VAL A 22 -0.04 -7.72 -9.15
CA VAL A 22 -0.80 -6.63 -8.54
C VAL A 22 0.08 -5.84 -7.58
N VAL A 23 -0.06 -4.51 -7.64
CA VAL A 23 0.53 -3.59 -6.66
C VAL A 23 -0.56 -2.72 -6.03
N CYS A 24 -0.60 -2.65 -4.70
CA CYS A 24 -1.41 -1.67 -3.97
C CYS A 24 -0.63 -0.36 -3.86
N VAL A 25 -1.16 0.70 -4.46
CA VAL A 25 -0.60 2.04 -4.36
C VAL A 25 -1.42 2.84 -3.34
N GLY A 26 -0.76 3.48 -2.39
CA GLY A 26 -1.43 4.28 -1.35
C GLY A 26 -0.47 5.16 -0.57
N ASP A 27 -0.99 6.02 0.29
CA ASP A 27 -0.24 7.02 1.05
C ASP A 27 -0.23 6.77 2.57
N SER A 28 -0.93 5.73 3.04
CA SER A 28 -1.01 5.35 4.45
C SER A 28 -0.35 3.99 4.73
N VAL A 29 0.61 3.98 5.66
CA VAL A 29 1.24 2.73 6.11
C VAL A 29 0.23 1.82 6.84
N GLU A 30 -0.57 2.41 7.74
CA GLU A 30 -1.58 1.70 8.53
C GLU A 30 -2.67 1.06 7.65
N HIS A 31 -3.11 1.75 6.60
CA HIS A 31 -4.24 1.28 5.80
C HIS A 31 -3.79 0.54 4.55
N ASP A 32 -2.89 1.12 3.77
CA ASP A 32 -2.59 0.67 2.41
C ASP A 32 -1.51 -0.40 2.42
N ILE A 33 -0.40 -0.11 3.11
CA ILE A 33 0.76 -0.98 3.17
C ILE A 33 0.44 -2.20 4.04
N SER A 34 -0.10 -2.00 5.25
CA SER A 34 -0.51 -3.10 6.11
C SER A 34 -1.55 -4.01 5.45
N GLY A 35 -2.53 -3.43 4.75
CA GLY A 35 -3.55 -4.20 4.04
C GLY A 35 -3.01 -4.97 2.83
N GLY A 36 -2.12 -4.36 2.04
CA GLY A 36 -1.46 -5.03 0.93
C GLY A 36 -0.55 -6.17 1.39
N ASN A 37 0.25 -5.93 2.43
CA ASN A 37 1.11 -6.96 3.04
C ASN A 37 0.27 -8.15 3.56
N SER A 38 -0.84 -7.87 4.24
CA SER A 38 -1.75 -8.89 4.76
C SER A 38 -2.44 -9.72 3.67
N THR A 39 -2.46 -9.23 2.43
CA THR A 39 -3.09 -9.88 1.28
C THR A 39 -2.07 -10.47 0.30
N GLY A 40 -0.78 -10.35 0.59
CA GLY A 40 0.29 -10.93 -0.22
C GLY A 40 0.43 -10.33 -1.61
N ILE A 41 0.02 -9.07 -1.79
CA ILE A 41 0.28 -8.28 -3.00
C ILE A 41 1.41 -7.29 -2.73
N ALA A 42 2.13 -6.88 -3.77
CA ALA A 42 3.16 -5.86 -3.62
C ALA A 42 2.55 -4.52 -3.20
N THR A 43 3.31 -3.68 -2.51
CA THR A 43 2.85 -2.39 -2.01
C THR A 43 3.77 -1.25 -2.43
N ALA A 44 3.18 -0.10 -2.76
CA ALA A 44 3.87 1.10 -3.14
C ALA A 44 3.35 2.29 -2.32
N LEU A 45 4.23 2.86 -1.50
CA LEU A 45 3.92 4.04 -0.70
C LEU A 45 4.19 5.32 -1.50
N VAL A 46 3.17 6.17 -1.62
CA VAL A 46 3.26 7.48 -2.26
C VAL A 46 3.40 8.56 -1.20
N LEU A 47 4.46 9.36 -1.28
CA LEU A 47 4.76 10.38 -0.28
C LEU A 47 3.98 11.67 -0.48
N SER A 48 3.28 11.88 -1.59
CA SER A 48 2.50 13.10 -1.82
C SER A 48 1.19 13.22 -1.01
N GLY A 49 0.86 12.25 -0.15
CA GLY A 49 -0.39 12.19 0.62
C GLY A 49 -0.19 12.48 2.11
N ILE A 50 -0.81 11.67 2.97
CA ILE A 50 -0.83 11.83 4.44
C ILE A 50 0.59 11.92 5.04
N LEU A 51 1.59 11.31 4.40
CA LEU A 51 2.98 11.30 4.88
C LEU A 51 3.89 12.38 4.27
N ALA A 52 3.36 13.34 3.50
CA ALA A 52 4.17 14.32 2.77
C ALA A 52 5.19 15.10 3.61
N ASP A 53 4.81 15.43 4.84
CA ASP A 53 5.66 16.18 5.76
C ASP A 53 6.24 15.31 6.88
N THR A 54 6.18 13.98 6.75
CA THR A 54 6.67 13.04 7.77
C THR A 54 8.19 12.91 7.66
N PRO A 55 8.97 13.36 8.67
CA PRO A 55 10.43 13.40 8.57
C PRO A 55 11.10 12.04 8.81
N ASP A 56 10.41 11.11 9.46
CA ASP A 56 10.93 9.79 9.84
C ASP A 56 9.93 8.69 9.46
N LEU A 57 10.03 8.22 8.21
CA LEU A 57 9.21 7.12 7.71
C LEU A 57 9.56 5.78 8.39
N ALA A 58 10.81 5.60 8.84
CA ALA A 58 11.23 4.36 9.48
C ALA A 58 10.48 4.16 10.81
N ALA A 59 10.35 5.21 11.61
CA ALA A 59 9.55 5.18 12.83
C ALA A 59 8.07 4.81 12.56
N VAL A 60 7.50 5.30 11.46
CA VAL A 60 6.12 4.94 11.08
C VAL A 60 6.03 3.47 10.67
N PHE A 61 6.99 2.95 9.90
CA PHE A 61 7.01 1.53 9.52
C PHE A 61 7.13 0.62 10.74
N ASP A 62 7.99 1.00 11.69
CA ASP A 62 8.17 0.29 12.95
C ASP A 62 6.92 0.37 13.83
N GLU A 63 6.25 1.52 13.94
CA GLU A 63 5.00 1.65 14.71
C GLU A 63 3.89 0.76 14.13
N GLN A 64 3.74 0.77 12.81
CA GLN A 64 2.68 0.06 12.10
C GLN A 64 3.02 -1.41 11.79
N GLN A 65 4.27 -1.82 12.04
CA GLN A 65 4.80 -3.13 11.67
C GLN A 65 4.53 -3.51 10.20
N ALA A 66 4.65 -2.53 9.31
CA ALA A 66 4.39 -2.69 7.88
C ALA A 66 5.40 -1.90 7.05
N TRP A 67 5.96 -2.57 6.04
CA TRP A 67 6.97 -2.01 5.14
C TRP A 67 6.48 -2.07 3.69
N PRO A 68 6.65 -0.98 2.92
CA PRO A 68 6.33 -0.99 1.50
C PRO A 68 7.43 -1.70 0.69
N ASP A 69 7.06 -2.34 -0.43
CA ASP A 69 8.04 -2.86 -1.40
C ASP A 69 8.68 -1.72 -2.21
N TYR A 70 7.92 -0.65 -2.45
CA TYR A 70 8.35 0.52 -3.21
C TYR A 70 7.96 1.82 -2.51
N ILE A 71 8.80 2.85 -2.63
CA ILE A 71 8.50 4.22 -2.20
C ILE A 71 8.60 5.13 -3.42
N MET A 72 7.64 6.04 -3.59
CA MET A 72 7.64 7.03 -4.66
C MET A 72 7.15 8.39 -4.18
N ASP A 73 7.68 9.47 -4.76
CA ASP A 73 7.28 10.83 -4.37
C ASP A 73 5.82 11.14 -4.77
N SER A 74 5.38 10.67 -5.95
CA SER A 74 4.04 10.91 -6.48
C SER A 74 3.62 9.82 -7.47
N PHE A 75 2.31 9.68 -7.70
CA PHE A 75 1.73 8.79 -8.70
C PHE A 75 0.85 9.57 -9.68
N SER A 76 1.05 9.36 -10.98
CA SER A 76 0.31 10.06 -12.04
C SER A 76 0.14 9.19 -13.27
N PHE A 77 -1.04 9.25 -13.91
CA PHE A 77 -1.21 8.78 -15.28
C PHE A 77 -0.64 9.81 -16.27
N ARG A 78 -0.19 9.31 -17.42
CA ARG A 78 0.16 10.15 -18.56
C ARG A 78 -1.06 10.52 -19.38
#